data_AF-K9V1M4-F1
#
_entry.id   AF-K9V1M4-F1
#
_cell.length_a   1.000
_cell.length_b   1.000
_cell.length_c   1.000
_cell.angle_alpha   90.00
_cell.angle_beta   90.00
_cell.angle_gamma   90.00
#
_symmetry.space_group_name_H-M   'P 1'
#
loop_
_entity.id
_entity.type
_entity.pdbx_description
1 polymer ?
#
loop_
_entity_poly.entity_id
_entity_poly.type
_entity_poly.pdbx_seq_one_letter_code
_entity_poly.pdbx_strand_id
1 'polypeptide(L)'
;MQENSKSDLKSDLKTLFEQGLTVATDPINNTAIQTGGKAITTLTSYWLHQRCPVCSHTFRLGDEVEIAEDGIVRHDSVLLPCSQNRGENLGHFEEASAFFMGLDAACPPPGNIPIVRLDVGHHLLNPPLAGFKRHTCAVCSHTFRQNDRVVICPCSPHQPLCKIAVHRDLMHGLNCLEAWNPGLNGRLNQPIYCPVTSRKLYE
;
A
#
# COMPACT_ATOMS: atom_id res chain seq x y z
N MET A 1 -30.48 -39.06 13.95
CA MET A 1 -29.63 -38.14 14.75
C MET A 1 -28.12 -38.39 14.63
N GLN A 2 -27.62 -39.37 13.83
CA GLN A 2 -26.18 -39.65 13.71
C GLN A 2 -25.45 -38.94 12.56
N GLU A 3 -26.15 -38.26 11.65
CA GLU A 3 -25.51 -37.64 10.47
C GLU A 3 -24.85 -36.28 10.77
N ASN A 4 -25.36 -35.50 11.73
CA ASN A 4 -24.79 -34.18 12.06
C ASN A 4 -23.38 -34.26 12.67
N SER A 5 -23.04 -35.33 13.40
CA SER A 5 -21.71 -35.44 14.04
C SER A 5 -20.56 -35.63 13.05
N LYS A 6 -20.83 -36.19 11.85
CA LYS A 6 -19.80 -36.40 10.82
C LYS A 6 -19.56 -35.18 9.95
N SER A 7 -20.56 -34.30 9.78
CA SER A 7 -20.38 -33.03 9.06
C SER A 7 -19.50 -32.08 9.86
N ASP A 8 -19.71 -32.01 11.17
CA ASP A 8 -19.01 -31.08 12.05
C ASP A 8 -17.52 -31.42 12.12
N LEU A 9 -17.17 -32.70 12.30
CA LEU A 9 -15.78 -33.17 12.32
C LEU A 9 -15.02 -32.88 11.01
N LYS A 10 -15.68 -33.01 9.85
CA LYS A 10 -15.05 -32.70 8.55
C LYS A 10 -14.84 -31.21 8.36
N SER A 11 -15.77 -30.39 8.84
CA SER A 11 -15.64 -28.93 8.82
C SER A 11 -14.46 -28.49 9.68
N ASP A 12 -14.36 -29.02 10.90
CA ASP A 12 -13.29 -28.68 11.85
C ASP A 12 -11.91 -29.07 11.30
N LEU A 13 -11.77 -30.27 10.72
CA LEU A 13 -10.52 -30.71 10.10
C LEU A 13 -10.09 -29.83 8.92
N LYS A 14 -11.04 -29.39 8.10
CA LYS A 14 -10.76 -28.49 6.98
C LYS A 14 -10.26 -27.14 7.49
N THR A 15 -10.94 -26.56 8.49
CA THR A 15 -10.53 -25.29 9.10
C THR A 15 -9.13 -25.40 9.72
N LEU A 16 -8.84 -26.47 10.48
CA LEU A 16 -7.52 -26.69 11.06
C LEU A 16 -6.42 -26.85 9.99
N PHE A 17 -6.72 -27.53 8.88
CA PHE A 17 -5.77 -27.68 7.78
C PHE A 17 -5.48 -26.35 7.08
N GLU A 18 -6.52 -25.56 6.77
CA GLU A 18 -6.37 -24.23 6.16
C GLU A 18 -5.59 -23.26 7.08
N GLN A 19 -5.84 -23.34 8.39
CA GLN A 19 -5.08 -22.59 9.38
C GLN A 19 -3.60 -23.03 9.41
N GLY A 20 -3.35 -24.34 9.41
CA GLY A 20 -1.99 -24.90 9.34
C GLY A 20 -1.23 -24.47 8.09
N LEU A 21 -1.89 -24.44 6.93
CA LEU A 21 -1.32 -23.95 5.68
C LEU A 21 -0.95 -22.47 5.77
N THR A 22 -1.84 -21.65 6.32
CA THR A 22 -1.61 -20.21 6.50
C THR A 22 -0.40 -19.93 7.39
N VAL A 23 -0.28 -20.67 8.50
CA VAL A 23 0.87 -20.59 9.41
C VAL A 23 2.16 -21.03 8.74
N ALA A 24 2.12 -22.10 7.93
CA ALA A 24 3.29 -22.58 7.21
C ALA A 24 3.77 -21.57 6.15
N THR A 25 2.85 -20.81 5.53
CA THR A 25 3.21 -19.78 4.54
C THR A 25 3.78 -18.51 5.17
N ASP A 26 3.36 -18.12 6.37
CA ASP A 26 3.84 -16.92 7.07
C ASP A 26 4.35 -17.24 8.49
N PRO A 27 5.52 -17.87 8.61
CA PRO A 27 6.05 -18.29 9.91
C PRO A 27 6.42 -17.10 10.81
N ILE A 28 6.69 -15.92 10.24
CA ILE A 28 7.01 -14.71 10.99
C ILE A 28 5.81 -14.29 11.85
N ASN A 29 4.60 -14.44 11.33
CA ASN A 29 3.36 -14.06 12.01
C ASN A 29 2.60 -15.24 12.61
N ASN A 30 3.24 -16.40 12.80
CA ASN A 30 2.57 -17.64 13.21
C ASN A 30 1.66 -17.49 14.45
N THR A 31 2.16 -16.80 15.47
CA THR A 31 1.50 -16.66 16.77
C THR A 31 0.29 -15.75 16.63
N ALA A 32 0.46 -14.63 15.90
CA ALA A 32 -0.63 -13.69 15.62
C ALA A 32 -1.72 -14.32 14.73
N ILE A 33 -1.34 -15.16 13.76
CA ILE A 33 -2.30 -15.88 12.91
C ILE A 33 -3.10 -16.91 13.71
N GLN A 34 -2.48 -17.57 14.69
CA GLN A 34 -3.13 -18.61 15.50
C GLN A 34 -3.98 -18.06 16.63
N THR A 35 -3.53 -16.98 17.27
CA THR A 35 -4.10 -16.49 18.54
C THR A 35 -4.58 -15.06 18.49
N GLY A 36 -4.48 -14.40 17.32
CA GLY A 36 -4.66 -12.96 17.20
C GLY A 36 -3.49 -12.17 17.78
N GLY A 37 -3.60 -10.83 17.70
CA GLY A 37 -2.61 -9.90 18.22
C GLY A 37 -1.77 -9.21 17.14
N LYS A 38 -0.62 -8.68 17.56
CA LYS A 38 0.23 -7.83 16.72
C LYS A 38 1.07 -8.65 15.73
N ALA A 39 1.18 -8.14 14.51
CA ALA A 39 1.94 -8.72 13.42
C ALA A 39 2.56 -7.62 12.55
N ILE A 40 3.42 -8.04 11.62
CA ILE A 40 3.95 -7.16 10.57
C ILE A 40 3.65 -7.78 9.20
N THR A 41 3.25 -6.96 8.23
CA THR A 41 2.98 -7.46 6.88
C THR A 41 4.29 -7.88 6.20
N THR A 42 4.40 -9.15 5.82
CA THR A 42 5.55 -9.72 5.10
C THR A 42 5.21 -9.98 3.63
N LEU A 43 6.18 -10.50 2.86
CA LEU A 43 5.93 -10.94 1.48
C LEU A 43 5.03 -12.18 1.40
N THR A 44 4.89 -12.93 2.48
CA THR A 44 4.09 -14.16 2.52
C THR A 44 2.81 -14.02 3.32
N SER A 45 2.57 -12.86 3.93
CA SER A 45 1.31 -12.53 4.58
C SER A 45 0.15 -12.60 3.60
N TYR A 46 -0.87 -13.39 3.93
CA TYR A 46 -2.04 -13.57 3.05
C TYR A 46 -2.83 -12.27 2.84
N TRP A 47 -2.67 -11.29 3.75
CA TRP A 47 -3.31 -9.97 3.68
C TRP A 47 -2.50 -8.94 2.86
N LEU A 48 -1.30 -9.27 2.37
CA LEU A 48 -0.56 -8.37 1.48
C LEU A 48 -1.43 -8.01 0.25
N HIS A 49 -1.44 -6.74 -0.12
CA HIS A 49 -2.34 -6.15 -1.15
C HIS A 49 -3.85 -6.18 -0.83
N GLN A 50 -4.30 -6.86 0.21
CA GLN A 50 -5.70 -6.75 0.67
C GLN A 50 -5.93 -5.37 1.30
N ARG A 51 -7.21 -5.00 1.46
CA ARG A 51 -7.60 -3.71 2.03
C ARG A 51 -8.03 -3.86 3.48
N CYS A 52 -7.56 -2.94 4.32
CA CYS A 52 -8.07 -2.82 5.67
C CYS A 52 -9.57 -2.43 5.62
N PRO A 53 -10.45 -3.13 6.35
CA PRO A 53 -11.88 -2.84 6.34
C PRO A 53 -12.24 -1.51 7.00
N VAL A 54 -11.33 -0.92 7.78
CA VAL A 54 -11.55 0.35 8.48
C VAL A 54 -11.12 1.54 7.60
N CYS A 55 -9.84 1.63 7.25
CA CYS A 55 -9.34 2.78 6.50
C CYS A 55 -9.38 2.59 4.97
N SER A 56 -9.67 1.39 4.46
CA SER A 56 -9.64 1.03 3.04
C SER A 56 -8.27 1.16 2.34
N HIS A 57 -7.18 1.41 3.07
CA HIS A 57 -5.84 1.32 2.51
C HIS A 57 -5.42 -0.14 2.34
N THR A 58 -4.61 -0.40 1.30
CA THR A 58 -3.99 -1.71 1.13
C THR A 58 -2.91 -1.95 2.17
N PHE A 59 -2.71 -3.19 2.61
CA PHE A 59 -1.53 -3.58 3.37
C PHE A 59 -0.28 -3.63 2.48
N ARG A 60 0.83 -3.10 2.98
CA ARG A 60 2.16 -3.02 2.34
C ARG A 60 3.18 -3.78 3.19
N LEU A 61 4.26 -4.22 2.56
CA LEU A 61 5.41 -4.79 3.27
C LEU A 61 5.86 -3.83 4.39
N GLY A 62 6.04 -4.37 5.60
CA GLY A 62 6.46 -3.61 6.77
C GLY A 62 5.33 -2.91 7.54
N ASP A 63 4.07 -2.96 7.07
CA ASP A 63 2.95 -2.39 7.83
C ASP A 63 2.78 -3.15 9.16
N GLU A 64 2.75 -2.40 10.26
CA GLU A 64 2.28 -2.88 11.56
C GLU A 64 0.76 -3.11 11.50
N VAL A 65 0.34 -4.30 11.92
CA VAL A 65 -1.07 -4.73 11.89
C VAL A 65 -1.45 -5.44 13.18
N GLU A 66 -2.75 -5.46 13.44
CA GLU A 66 -3.37 -6.30 14.45
C GLU A 66 -4.33 -7.27 13.76
N ILE A 67 -4.19 -8.55 14.08
CA ILE A 67 -5.08 -9.63 13.66
C ILE A 67 -6.07 -9.85 14.81
N ALA A 68 -7.34 -9.55 14.59
CA ALA A 68 -8.38 -9.85 15.57
C ALA A 68 -8.61 -11.36 15.70
N GLU A 69 -9.29 -11.79 16.77
CA GLU A 69 -9.60 -13.22 17.01
C GLU A 69 -10.42 -13.86 15.88
N ASP A 70 -11.20 -13.05 15.14
CA ASP A 70 -11.96 -13.47 13.97
C ASP A 70 -11.13 -13.54 12.67
N GLY A 71 -9.82 -13.29 12.76
CA GLY A 71 -8.88 -13.26 11.64
C GLY A 71 -8.89 -11.96 10.84
N ILE A 72 -9.70 -10.96 11.21
CA ILE A 72 -9.71 -9.67 10.50
C ILE A 72 -8.43 -8.90 10.80
N VAL A 73 -7.69 -8.57 9.75
CA VAL A 73 -6.47 -7.77 9.82
C VAL A 73 -6.80 -6.28 9.74
N ARG A 74 -6.22 -5.48 10.64
CA ARG A 74 -6.35 -4.01 10.68
C ARG A 74 -4.97 -3.38 10.84
N HIS A 75 -4.75 -2.18 10.28
CA HIS A 75 -3.51 -1.44 10.55
C HIS A 75 -3.42 -1.06 12.03
N ASP A 76 -2.24 -1.21 12.61
CA ASP A 76 -1.91 -0.79 13.99
C ASP A 76 -0.65 0.07 13.97
N SER A 77 -0.69 1.18 13.23
CA SER A 77 0.41 2.14 13.15
C SER A 77 -0.05 3.54 13.53
N VAL A 78 0.90 4.41 13.86
CA VAL A 78 0.62 5.82 14.19
C VAL A 78 -0.17 6.53 13.09
N LEU A 79 0.18 6.30 11.82
CA LEU A 79 -0.49 6.95 10.68
C LEU A 79 -1.81 6.28 10.29
N LEU A 80 -2.01 5.02 10.67
CA LEU A 80 -3.21 4.24 10.36
C LEU A 80 -3.63 3.45 11.60
N PRO A 81 -4.17 4.10 12.65
CA PRO A 81 -4.52 3.45 13.92
C PRO A 81 -5.87 2.74 13.82
N CYS A 82 -6.03 1.81 12.87
CA CYS A 82 -7.31 1.18 12.57
C CYS A 82 -7.76 0.16 13.61
N SER A 83 -6.82 -0.41 14.37
CA SER A 83 -7.12 -1.37 15.42
C SER A 83 -7.44 -0.71 16.77
N GLN A 84 -6.95 0.52 16.97
CA GLN A 84 -7.18 1.28 18.17
C GLN A 84 -8.36 2.24 17.96
N ASN A 85 -9.35 2.25 18.85
CA ASN A 85 -10.37 3.31 18.92
C ASN A 85 -9.78 4.63 19.44
N ARG A 86 -8.60 5.04 18.98
CA ARG A 86 -7.97 6.30 19.35
C ARG A 86 -8.43 7.38 18.40
N GLY A 87 -9.37 8.20 18.86
CA GLY A 87 -9.42 9.59 18.42
C GLY A 87 -8.42 10.36 19.28
N GLU A 88 -7.25 10.71 18.72
CA GLU A 88 -6.58 12.01 19.00
C GLU A 88 -5.18 12.12 18.37
N ASN A 89 -5.01 13.27 17.69
CA ASN A 89 -3.83 14.12 17.52
C ASN A 89 -2.49 13.49 17.09
N LEU A 90 -2.30 13.42 15.77
CA LEU A 90 -1.00 13.38 15.12
C LEU A 90 -0.32 14.75 15.21
N GLY A 91 0.31 15.06 16.34
CA GLY A 91 1.01 16.31 16.55
C GLY A 91 2.51 16.25 16.25
N HIS A 92 2.96 15.92 15.02
CA HIS A 92 4.37 16.07 14.61
C HIS A 92 4.55 16.22 13.08
N PHE A 93 3.79 17.13 12.43
CA PHE A 93 3.87 17.29 10.96
C PHE A 93 5.07 18.11 10.47
N GLU A 94 5.61 19.03 11.27
CA GLU A 94 6.68 19.95 10.80
C GLU A 94 8.04 19.24 10.62
N GLU A 95 8.45 18.38 11.56
CA GLU A 95 9.72 17.64 11.46
C GLU A 95 9.75 16.68 10.28
N ALA A 96 8.62 16.02 10.00
CA ALA A 96 8.49 15.11 8.87
C ALA A 96 8.67 15.84 7.53
N SER A 97 8.13 17.06 7.40
CA SER A 97 8.28 17.87 6.19
C SER A 97 9.74 18.20 5.90
N ALA A 98 10.49 18.68 6.90
CA ALA A 98 11.92 18.99 6.76
C ALA A 98 12.76 17.75 6.38
N PHE A 99 12.47 16.60 7.00
CA PHE A 99 13.11 15.34 6.64
C PHE A 99 12.86 14.97 5.16
N PHE A 100 11.61 15.03 4.72
CA PHE A 100 11.26 14.69 3.35
C PHE A 100 11.85 15.67 2.32
N MET A 101 11.96 16.96 2.65
CA MET A 101 12.67 17.93 1.80
C MET A 101 14.14 17.55 1.63
N GLY A 102 14.83 17.18 2.71
CA GLY A 102 16.22 16.72 2.66
C GLY A 102 16.38 15.46 1.81
N LEU A 103 15.47 14.49 1.96
CA LEU A 103 15.45 13.28 1.15
C LEU A 103 15.22 13.57 -0.34
N ASP A 104 14.27 14.45 -0.65
CA ASP A 104 13.94 14.82 -2.03
C ASP A 104 15.10 15.55 -2.71
N ALA A 105 15.87 16.35 -1.96
CA ALA A 105 17.10 17.00 -2.42
C ALA A 105 18.24 15.99 -2.66
N ALA A 106 18.39 15.00 -1.78
CA ALA A 106 19.41 13.95 -1.92
C ALA A 106 19.12 12.96 -3.06
N CYS A 107 17.85 12.79 -3.42
CA CYS A 107 17.36 11.88 -4.46
C CYS A 107 16.46 12.61 -5.46
N PRO A 108 17.04 13.50 -6.29
CA PRO A 108 16.26 14.29 -7.24
C PRO A 108 15.51 13.40 -8.24
N PRO A 109 14.41 13.89 -8.83
CA PRO A 109 13.72 13.20 -9.92
C PRO A 109 14.64 13.07 -11.15
N PRO A 110 14.58 11.95 -11.89
CA PRO A 110 15.26 11.85 -13.18
C PRO A 110 14.53 12.72 -14.21
N GLY A 111 15.25 13.68 -14.79
CA GLY A 111 14.72 14.59 -15.82
C GLY A 111 13.61 15.52 -15.32
N ASN A 112 12.70 15.90 -16.23
CA ASN A 112 11.63 16.87 -15.97
C ASN A 112 10.30 16.22 -15.56
N ILE A 113 10.33 15.01 -15.00
CA ILE A 113 9.11 14.30 -14.58
C ILE A 113 8.51 15.01 -13.35
N PRO A 114 7.23 15.40 -13.36
CA PRO A 114 6.59 16.01 -12.20
C PRO A 114 6.40 14.95 -11.11
N ILE A 115 7.17 15.11 -10.03
CA ILE A 115 7.07 14.26 -8.85
C ILE A 115 6.44 15.07 -7.73
N VAL A 116 5.40 14.51 -7.12
CA VAL A 116 4.62 15.15 -6.07
C VAL A 116 4.68 14.29 -4.82
N ARG A 117 4.88 14.93 -3.67
CA ARG A 117 4.66 14.32 -2.37
C ARG A 117 3.23 14.59 -1.94
N LEU A 118 2.52 13.55 -1.50
CA LEU A 118 1.09 13.67 -1.20
C LEU A 118 0.87 14.24 0.20
N ASP A 119 0.57 15.53 0.26
CA ASP A 119 0.19 16.21 1.51
C ASP A 119 -1.28 16.02 1.88
N VAL A 120 -1.62 16.36 3.13
CA VAL A 120 -3.01 16.35 3.63
C VAL A 120 -3.89 17.20 2.69
N GLY A 121 -5.04 16.67 2.31
CA GLY A 121 -5.98 17.34 1.40
C GLY A 121 -5.69 17.12 -0.09
N HIS A 122 -4.59 16.44 -0.46
CA HIS A 122 -4.37 16.06 -1.85
C HIS A 122 -5.47 15.09 -2.32
N HIS A 123 -6.05 15.35 -3.50
CA HIS A 123 -7.22 14.61 -4.00
C HIS A 123 -7.01 13.08 -4.14
N LEU A 124 -5.78 12.63 -4.37
CA LEU A 124 -5.43 11.20 -4.40
C LEU A 124 -5.57 10.50 -3.03
N LEU A 125 -5.63 11.26 -1.94
CA LEU A 125 -5.80 10.76 -0.57
C LEU A 125 -7.27 10.73 -0.13
N ASN A 126 -8.19 11.22 -0.98
CA ASN A 126 -9.61 11.27 -0.65
C ASN A 126 -10.11 9.90 -0.16
N PRO A 127 -10.94 9.88 0.90
CA PRO A 127 -11.53 8.64 1.39
C PRO A 127 -12.46 8.04 0.32
N PRO A 128 -12.75 6.74 0.42
CA PRO A 128 -13.80 6.13 -0.40
C PRO A 128 -15.15 6.81 -0.12
N LEU A 129 -15.81 7.35 -1.15
CA LEU A 129 -17.13 8.00 -1.05
C LEU A 129 -18.12 7.21 -1.92
N ALA A 130 -19.35 6.99 -1.46
CA ALA A 130 -20.46 6.43 -2.26
C ALA A 130 -20.10 5.17 -3.08
N GLY A 131 -19.29 4.26 -2.53
CA GLY A 131 -18.85 3.02 -3.20
C GLY A 131 -17.61 3.15 -4.09
N PHE A 132 -17.05 4.36 -4.25
CA PHE A 132 -15.76 4.54 -4.92
C PHE A 132 -14.61 4.03 -4.06
N LYS A 133 -13.61 3.42 -4.71
CA LYS A 133 -12.39 2.90 -4.08
C LYS A 133 -11.36 4.01 -3.95
N ARG A 134 -10.46 3.90 -2.97
CA ARG A 134 -9.26 4.76 -2.89
C ARG A 134 -8.45 4.69 -4.18
N HIS A 135 -7.77 5.79 -4.53
CA HIS A 135 -6.81 5.82 -5.62
C HIS A 135 -5.63 4.88 -5.35
N THR A 136 -5.18 4.19 -6.39
CA THR A 136 -4.10 3.20 -6.34
C THR A 136 -3.04 3.49 -7.39
N CYS A 137 -1.82 3.08 -7.11
CA CYS A 137 -0.74 3.03 -8.09
C CYS A 137 -1.12 2.10 -9.25
N ALA A 138 -0.90 2.56 -10.49
CA ALA A 138 -1.20 1.77 -11.69
C ALA A 138 -0.30 0.54 -11.87
N VAL A 139 0.81 0.45 -11.13
CA VAL A 139 1.79 -0.63 -11.25
C VAL A 139 1.61 -1.65 -10.11
N CYS A 140 1.74 -1.24 -8.85
CA CYS A 140 1.69 -2.16 -7.71
C CYS A 140 0.30 -2.33 -7.08
N SER A 141 -0.70 -1.58 -7.55
CA SER A 141 -2.07 -1.57 -6.99
C SER A 141 -2.20 -1.15 -5.52
N HIS A 142 -1.12 -0.75 -4.85
CA HIS A 142 -1.22 -0.18 -3.50
C HIS A 142 -1.93 1.16 -3.52
N THR A 143 -2.79 1.40 -2.53
CA THR A 143 -3.44 2.70 -2.33
C THR A 143 -2.43 3.77 -1.99
N PHE A 144 -2.65 5.01 -2.42
CA PHE A 144 -1.82 6.13 -1.99
C PHE A 144 -2.08 6.51 -0.52
N ARG A 145 -1.02 6.93 0.18
CA ARG A 145 -1.02 7.41 1.57
C ARG A 145 -0.37 8.79 1.66
N GLN A 146 -0.61 9.47 2.77
CA GLN A 146 0.09 10.71 3.07
C GLN A 146 1.60 10.50 3.03
N ASN A 147 2.32 11.49 2.51
CA ASN A 147 3.76 11.51 2.30
C ASN A 147 4.28 10.53 1.25
N ASP A 148 3.44 9.70 0.62
CA ASP A 148 3.87 8.94 -0.55
C ASP A 148 4.41 9.90 -1.60
N ARG A 149 5.53 9.53 -2.21
CA ARG A 149 6.08 10.23 -3.37
C ARG A 149 5.59 9.55 -4.64
N VAL A 150 4.94 10.32 -5.52
CA VAL A 150 4.29 9.78 -6.73
C VAL A 150 4.59 10.61 -7.96
N VAL A 151 4.56 9.96 -9.12
CA VAL A 151 4.47 10.63 -10.42
C VAL A 151 3.02 10.64 -10.84
N ILE A 152 2.47 11.82 -11.10
CA ILE A 152 1.16 11.95 -11.75
C ILE A 152 1.42 12.03 -13.26
N CYS A 153 0.68 11.23 -14.03
CA CYS A 153 0.87 11.12 -15.47
C CYS A 153 0.91 12.51 -16.15
N PRO A 154 2.02 12.89 -16.82
CA PRO A 154 2.14 14.21 -17.44
C PRO A 154 1.56 14.28 -18.86
N CYS A 155 0.98 13.19 -19.39
CA CYS A 155 0.54 13.12 -20.80
C CYS A 155 -0.52 14.14 -21.18
N SER A 156 -1.25 14.71 -20.21
CA SER A 156 -2.24 15.74 -20.49
C SER A 156 -2.48 16.63 -19.27
N PRO A 157 -1.60 17.61 -18.99
CA PRO A 157 -1.75 18.48 -17.82
C PRO A 157 -3.04 19.30 -17.86
N HIS A 158 -3.57 19.53 -19.07
CA HIS A 158 -4.81 20.29 -19.29
C HIS A 158 -6.04 19.39 -19.54
N GLN A 159 -5.89 18.06 -19.67
CA GLN A 159 -7.04 17.15 -19.69
C GLN A 159 -7.05 16.33 -18.40
N PRO A 160 -7.88 16.72 -17.41
CA PRO A 160 -7.89 16.15 -16.06
C PRO A 160 -8.41 14.70 -16.00
N LEU A 161 -8.60 14.04 -17.13
CA LEU A 161 -9.03 12.63 -17.20
C LEU A 161 -7.90 11.70 -16.75
N CYS A 162 -6.64 12.06 -16.97
CA CYS A 162 -5.52 11.22 -16.58
C CYS A 162 -5.06 11.52 -15.14
N LYS A 163 -5.86 11.13 -14.14
CA LYS A 163 -5.50 11.21 -12.70
C LYS A 163 -4.71 10.01 -12.20
N ILE A 164 -4.03 9.33 -13.12
CA ILE A 164 -3.31 8.12 -12.79
C ILE A 164 -1.94 8.49 -12.26
N ALA A 165 -1.61 7.90 -11.13
CA ALA A 165 -0.34 8.10 -10.46
C ALA A 165 0.40 6.77 -10.28
N VAL A 166 1.72 6.86 -10.14
CA VAL A 166 2.62 5.73 -9.90
C VAL A 166 3.55 6.08 -8.77
N HIS A 167 3.78 5.12 -7.86
CA HIS A 167 4.72 5.31 -6.75
C HIS A 167 6.16 5.51 -7.24
N ARG A 168 6.85 6.42 -6.56
CA ARG A 168 8.29 6.59 -6.57
C ARG A 168 8.76 6.95 -5.17
N ASP A 169 8.45 6.07 -4.23
CA ASP A 169 8.74 6.25 -2.82
C ASP A 169 9.79 5.23 -2.35
N LEU A 170 11.05 5.67 -2.36
CA LEU A 170 12.19 4.84 -2.01
C LEU A 170 12.20 4.45 -0.53
N MET A 171 11.61 5.25 0.36
CA MET A 171 11.60 4.96 1.80
C MET A 171 10.78 3.72 2.10
N HIS A 172 9.68 3.54 1.37
CA HIS A 172 8.78 2.40 1.52
C HIS A 172 9.05 1.29 0.49
N GLY A 173 10.16 1.38 -0.27
CA GLY A 173 10.49 0.42 -1.32
C GLY A 173 9.52 0.41 -2.51
N LEU A 174 8.72 1.47 -2.70
CA LEU A 174 7.74 1.59 -3.77
C LEU A 174 8.33 2.35 -4.97
N ASN A 175 9.30 1.73 -5.64
CA ASN A 175 10.02 2.25 -6.82
C ASN A 175 9.36 1.86 -8.16
N CYS A 176 8.02 1.93 -8.20
CA CYS A 176 7.24 1.43 -9.33
C CYS A 176 7.57 2.16 -10.65
N LEU A 177 7.91 3.45 -10.59
CA LEU A 177 8.32 4.21 -11.75
C LEU A 177 9.59 3.65 -12.39
N GLU A 178 10.62 3.38 -11.59
CA GLU A 178 11.90 2.84 -12.04
C GLU A 178 11.74 1.39 -12.54
N ALA A 179 10.91 0.59 -11.87
CA ALA A 179 10.59 -0.77 -12.32
C ALA A 179 9.91 -0.77 -13.70
N TRP A 180 9.02 0.21 -13.95
CA TRP A 180 8.33 0.35 -15.24
C TRP A 180 9.21 0.98 -16.33
N ASN A 181 10.02 1.98 -15.98
CA ASN A 181 10.94 2.68 -16.88
C ASN A 181 12.40 2.43 -16.42
N PRO A 182 12.97 1.25 -16.67
CA PRO A 182 14.34 0.93 -16.21
C PRO A 182 15.42 1.86 -16.78
N GLY A 183 15.13 2.55 -17.89
CA GLY A 183 16.01 3.54 -18.50
C GLY A 183 16.24 4.82 -17.68
N LEU A 184 15.41 5.09 -16.66
CA LEU A 184 15.51 6.29 -15.82
C LEU A 184 16.79 6.35 -14.97
N ASN A 185 17.40 5.20 -14.66
CA ASN A 185 18.54 5.11 -13.73
C ASN A 185 19.92 5.27 -14.38
N GLY A 186 20.06 6.15 -15.38
CA GLY A 186 21.39 6.58 -15.86
C GLY A 186 21.76 6.21 -17.29
N ARG A 187 20.82 5.79 -18.13
CA ARG A 187 21.05 5.81 -19.59
C ARG A 187 20.56 7.14 -20.15
N LEU A 188 21.48 8.10 -20.25
CA LEU A 188 21.26 9.34 -21.00
C LEU A 188 20.65 8.98 -22.37
N ASN A 189 19.52 9.57 -22.72
CA ASN A 189 18.78 9.42 -23.98
C ASN A 189 17.83 8.22 -24.13
N GLN A 190 17.47 7.48 -23.07
CA GLN A 190 16.36 6.54 -23.20
C GLN A 190 15.00 7.26 -23.14
N PRO A 191 14.06 6.91 -24.05
CA PRO A 191 12.71 7.42 -24.00
C PRO A 191 12.03 7.00 -22.70
N ILE A 192 11.40 7.95 -22.03
CA ILE A 192 10.58 7.71 -20.84
C ILE A 192 9.17 7.42 -21.34
N TYR A 193 8.52 6.39 -20.83
CA TYR A 193 7.16 6.05 -21.23
C TYR A 193 6.16 6.29 -20.11
N CYS A 194 4.98 6.73 -20.51
CA CYS A 194 3.83 6.80 -19.62
C CYS A 194 3.43 5.39 -19.17
N PRO A 195 3.33 5.11 -17.86
CA PRO A 195 2.90 3.80 -17.36
C PRO A 195 1.43 3.44 -17.66
N VAL A 196 0.68 4.39 -18.20
CA VAL A 196 -0.74 4.24 -18.51
C VAL A 196 -0.98 4.09 -20.00
N THR A 197 -0.45 5.03 -20.78
CA THR A 197 -0.73 5.13 -22.21
C THR A 197 0.36 4.50 -23.05
N SER A 198 1.48 4.10 -22.43
CA SER A 198 2.71 3.67 -23.11
C SER A 198 3.26 4.68 -24.12
N ARG A 199 2.77 5.92 -24.11
CA ARG A 199 3.29 6.98 -24.97
C ARG A 199 4.63 7.46 -24.44
N LYS A 200 5.53 7.79 -25.37
CA LYS A 200 6.78 8.47 -25.05
C LYS A 200 6.48 9.83 -24.42
N LEU A 201 7.11 10.10 -23.29
CA LEU A 201 7.08 11.38 -22.59
C LEU A 201 8.29 12.19 -23.06
N TYR A 202 8.04 13.44 -23.46
CA TYR A 202 9.04 14.41 -23.94
C TYR A 202 9.75 13.94 -25.23
N GLU A 203 9.26 14.46 -26.36
CA GLU A 203 9.96 14.41 -27.66
C GLU A 203 10.82 15.64 -27.86
#